data_AF-A0A951JWW0-F1
#
_entry.id   AF-A0A951JWW0-F1
#
_cell.length_a   1.000
_cell.length_b   1.000
_cell.length_c   1.000
_cell.angle_alpha   90.00
_cell.angle_beta   90.00
_cell.angle_gamma   90.00
#
_symmetry.space_group_name_H-M   'P 1'
#
loop_
_entity.id
_entity.type
_entity.pdbx_description
1 polymer ?
#
loop_
_entity_poly.entity_id
_entity_poly.type
_entity_poly.pdbx_seq_one_letter_code
_entity_poly.pdbx_strand_id
1 'polypeptide(L)'
;MDPELILALDQRFGEPMDAYVNGSQVWLRDDGPDGVTLEWRLHPVAGFARPPAVSTYDLFPAVALALAEDLPPPAPLGRLWDGLEAFAAHGEELEPAPLAAAATRALGRAPDATGLVDHEGIAEAWEKVRGRISIAAALFAQLDV
;
A
#
# COMPACT_ATOMS: atom_id res chain seq x y z
N MET A 1 3.31 0.26 10.96
CA MET A 1 2.95 1.32 10.01
C MET A 1 3.43 2.65 10.53
N ASP A 2 4.10 3.39 9.66
CA ASP A 2 4.77 4.66 9.96
C ASP A 2 3.83 5.85 9.64
N PRO A 3 3.54 6.76 10.60
CA PRO A 3 2.75 7.96 10.33
C PRO A 3 3.32 8.84 9.22
N GLU A 4 4.65 8.93 9.08
CA GLU A 4 5.28 9.75 8.04
C GLU A 4 4.96 9.23 6.64
N LEU A 5 4.82 7.91 6.49
CA LEU A 5 4.42 7.29 5.23
C LEU A 5 2.98 7.69 4.85
N ILE A 6 2.06 7.67 5.80
CA ILE A 6 0.66 8.04 5.55
C ILE A 6 0.55 9.51 5.15
N LEU A 7 1.28 10.40 5.84
CA LEU A 7 1.33 11.82 5.50
C LEU A 7 1.99 12.06 4.14
N ALA A 8 3.04 11.31 3.79
CA ALA A 8 3.67 11.41 2.47
C ALA A 8 2.73 10.97 1.34
N LEU A 9 1.97 9.91 1.54
CA LEU A 9 0.93 9.46 0.61
C LEU A 9 -0.14 10.54 0.43
N ASP A 10 -0.68 11.08 1.52
CA ASP A 10 -1.69 12.15 1.46
C ASP A 10 -1.17 13.40 0.73
N GLN A 11 0.01 13.89 1.09
CA GLN A 11 0.59 15.10 0.51
C GLN A 11 0.94 14.97 -0.98
N ARG A 12 1.36 13.78 -1.42
CA ARG A 12 1.87 13.59 -2.78
C ARG A 12 0.87 12.94 -3.72
N PHE A 13 0.06 12.02 -3.21
CA PHE A 13 -0.87 11.24 -4.01
C PHE A 13 -2.32 11.70 -3.81
N GLY A 14 -2.63 12.30 -2.65
CA GLY A 14 -4.00 12.66 -2.27
C GLY A 14 -4.84 11.43 -1.93
N GLU A 15 -6.15 11.55 -2.12
CA GLU A 15 -7.08 10.46 -1.84
C GLU A 15 -6.82 9.22 -2.74
N PRO A 16 -6.99 8.00 -2.20
CA PRO A 16 -6.96 6.78 -3.01
C PRO A 16 -7.97 6.84 -4.14
N MET A 17 -7.57 6.33 -5.31
CA MET A 17 -8.46 6.15 -6.45
C MET A 17 -9.51 5.07 -6.18
N ASP A 18 -9.14 4.01 -5.45
CA ASP A 18 -10.04 2.92 -5.07
C ASP A 18 -9.69 2.38 -3.67
N ALA A 19 -10.68 1.75 -3.03
CA ALA A 19 -10.54 1.17 -1.70
C ALA A 19 -11.39 -0.10 -1.56
N TYR A 20 -10.80 -1.16 -1.01
CA TYR A 20 -11.46 -2.45 -0.88
C TYR A 20 -11.92 -2.73 0.54
N VAL A 21 -13.01 -3.50 0.66
CA VAL A 21 -13.60 -3.88 1.95
C VAL A 21 -12.65 -4.66 2.87
N ASN A 22 -11.57 -5.23 2.30
CA ASN A 22 -10.51 -5.89 3.04
C ASN A 22 -9.50 -4.92 3.67
N GLY A 23 -9.63 -3.60 3.42
CA GLY A 23 -8.79 -2.54 3.96
C GLY A 23 -7.74 -1.97 3.01
N SER A 24 -7.55 -2.57 1.83
CA SER A 24 -6.59 -2.07 0.83
C SER A 24 -6.98 -0.69 0.31
N GLN A 25 -5.97 0.16 0.06
CA GLN A 25 -6.13 1.47 -0.58
C GLN A 25 -5.26 1.51 -1.84
N VAL A 26 -5.79 2.03 -2.94
CA VAL A 26 -5.18 1.92 -4.27
C VAL A 26 -5.05 3.29 -4.93
N TRP A 27 -3.90 3.57 -5.52
CA TRP A 27 -3.69 4.69 -6.43
C TRP A 27 -3.12 4.16 -7.75
N LEU A 28 -3.61 4.68 -8.89
CA LEU A 28 -2.99 4.49 -10.20
C LEU A 28 -2.33 5.80 -10.62
N ARG A 29 -1.04 5.73 -10.97
CA ARG A 29 -0.25 6.94 -11.25
C ARG A 29 0.75 6.70 -12.37
N ASP A 30 0.90 7.67 -13.26
CA ASP A 30 1.86 7.63 -14.38
C ASP A 30 3.26 8.11 -13.93
N ASP A 31 3.74 7.58 -12.81
CA ASP A 31 5.04 7.95 -12.20
C ASP A 31 6.11 6.85 -12.31
N GLY A 32 5.85 5.79 -13.07
CA GLY A 32 6.80 4.74 -13.38
C GLY A 32 7.88 5.15 -14.38
N PRO A 33 8.88 4.27 -14.60
CA PRO A 33 9.87 4.44 -15.66
C PRO A 33 9.20 4.69 -17.01
N ASP A 34 9.70 5.66 -17.77
CA ASP A 34 9.17 6.04 -19.09
C ASP A 34 7.67 6.37 -19.14
N GLY A 35 7.08 6.73 -17.98
CA GLY A 35 5.66 7.08 -17.86
C GLY A 35 4.73 5.87 -17.72
N VAL A 36 5.27 4.68 -17.43
CA VAL A 36 4.44 3.49 -17.11
C VAL A 36 3.56 3.79 -15.90
N THR A 37 2.29 3.37 -15.99
CA THR A 37 1.35 3.48 -14.87
C THR A 37 1.73 2.49 -13.79
N LEU A 38 2.03 2.99 -12.60
CA LEU A 38 2.22 2.21 -11.40
C LEU A 38 0.91 2.12 -10.63
N GLU A 39 0.61 0.92 -10.14
CA GLU A 39 -0.33 0.73 -9.06
C GLU A 39 0.41 0.80 -7.73
N TRP A 40 -0.05 1.71 -6.88
CA TRP A 40 0.38 1.81 -5.49
C TRP A 40 -0.72 1.21 -4.62
N ARG A 41 -0.36 0.20 -3.82
CA ARG A 41 -1.32 -0.53 -2.99
C ARG A 41 -0.87 -0.52 -1.54
N LEU A 42 -1.63 0.15 -0.69
CA LEU A 42 -1.45 0.10 0.76
C LEU A 42 -2.18 -1.14 1.28
N HIS A 43 -1.41 -2.11 1.76
CA HIS A 43 -1.90 -3.41 2.20
C HIS A 43 -2.39 -3.39 3.64
N PRO A 44 -3.56 -4.00 3.91
CA PRO A 44 -4.12 -4.09 5.24
C PRO A 44 -3.41 -5.15 6.08
N VAL A 45 -3.48 -5.00 7.40
CA VAL A 45 -2.98 -6.04 8.32
C VAL A 45 -3.72 -7.37 8.12
N ALA A 46 -3.04 -8.48 8.48
CA ALA A 46 -3.68 -9.78 8.59
C ALA A 46 -4.92 -9.72 9.51
N GLY A 47 -6.05 -10.23 9.02
CA GLY A 47 -7.32 -10.23 9.75
C GLY A 47 -7.93 -8.84 9.95
N PHE A 48 -7.65 -7.91 9.03
CA PHE A 48 -8.17 -6.54 9.06
C PHE A 48 -9.65 -6.47 9.42
N ALA A 49 -9.95 -5.53 10.31
CA ALA A 49 -11.31 -5.17 10.70
C ALA A 49 -11.47 -3.67 10.57
N ARG A 50 -12.36 -3.24 9.67
CA ARG A 50 -12.67 -1.83 9.46
C ARG A 50 -13.20 -1.20 10.76
N PRO A 51 -12.72 0.00 11.16
CA PRO A 51 -13.31 0.76 12.25
C PRO A 51 -14.79 1.04 11.99
N PRO A 52 -15.70 0.85 12.96
CA PRO A 52 -17.14 0.88 12.72
C PRO A 52 -17.67 2.26 12.28
N ALA A 53 -16.97 3.33 12.65
CA ALA A 53 -17.39 4.72 12.42
C ALA A 53 -16.93 5.30 11.07
N VAL A 54 -16.16 4.55 10.26
CA VAL A 54 -15.54 5.08 9.03
C VAL A 54 -15.78 4.14 7.88
N SER A 55 -16.25 4.65 6.74
CA SER A 55 -16.50 3.83 5.55
C SER A 55 -15.19 3.29 4.93
N THR A 56 -15.30 2.36 3.99
CA THR A 56 -14.13 1.82 3.28
C THR A 56 -13.34 2.91 2.56
N TYR A 57 -14.03 3.84 1.90
CA TYR A 57 -13.41 4.92 1.14
C TYR A 57 -12.97 6.09 2.04
N ASP A 58 -13.64 6.29 3.18
CA ASP A 58 -13.27 7.36 4.12
C ASP A 58 -12.09 6.96 5.03
N LEU A 59 -11.65 5.71 5.03
CA LEU A 59 -10.67 5.21 5.99
C LEU A 59 -9.32 5.92 5.87
N PHE A 60 -8.76 5.97 4.66
CA PHE A 60 -7.51 6.68 4.42
C PHE A 60 -7.61 8.18 4.74
N PRO A 61 -8.55 8.95 4.16
CA PRO A 61 -8.61 10.39 4.41
C PRO A 61 -8.89 10.72 5.88
N ALA A 62 -9.71 9.94 6.58
CA ALA A 62 -9.95 10.14 8.01
C ALA A 62 -8.68 9.92 8.85
N VAL A 63 -7.85 8.93 8.50
CA VAL A 63 -6.57 8.71 9.18
C VAL A 63 -5.57 9.79 8.82
N ALA A 64 -5.42 10.15 7.55
CA ALA A 64 -4.49 11.17 7.10
C ALA A 64 -4.79 12.53 7.74
N LEU A 65 -6.06 12.94 7.75
CA LEU A 65 -6.50 14.16 8.42
C LEU A 65 -6.20 14.13 9.92
N ALA A 66 -6.53 13.04 10.61
CA ALA A 66 -6.25 12.92 12.03
C ALA A 66 -4.76 13.06 12.34
N LEU A 67 -3.89 12.43 11.55
CA LEU A 67 -2.44 12.57 11.70
C LEU A 67 -1.95 14.00 11.42
N ALA A 68 -2.48 14.66 10.40
CA ALA A 68 -2.11 16.03 10.05
C ALA A 68 -2.52 17.06 11.12
N GLU A 69 -3.63 16.81 11.82
CA GLU A 69 -4.15 17.66 12.89
C GLU A 69 -3.65 17.26 14.30
N ASP A 70 -2.74 16.29 14.41
CA ASP A 70 -2.27 15.71 15.68
C ASP A 70 -3.43 15.19 16.56
N LEU A 71 -4.43 14.60 15.91
CA LEU A 71 -5.59 13.97 16.52
C LEU A 71 -5.48 12.43 16.52
N PRO A 72 -6.17 11.74 17.44
CA PRO A 72 -6.23 10.29 17.42
C PRO A 72 -6.89 9.74 16.14
N PRO A 73 -6.25 8.83 15.39
CA PRO A 73 -6.88 8.21 14.23
C PRO A 73 -8.02 7.26 14.63
N PRO A 74 -8.93 6.92 13.70
CA PRO A 74 -10.06 6.00 13.95
C PRO A 74 -9.67 4.63 14.53
N ALA A 75 -8.44 4.19 14.27
CA ALA A 75 -7.78 3.07 14.95
C ALA A 75 -6.25 3.25 14.88
N PRO A 76 -5.48 2.57 15.75
CA PRO A 76 -4.02 2.56 15.65
C PRO A 76 -3.55 2.08 14.27
N LEU A 77 -2.54 2.73 13.67
CA LEU A 77 -2.08 2.41 12.31
C LEU A 77 -1.65 0.95 12.15
N GLY A 78 -1.02 0.35 13.18
CA GLY A 78 -0.64 -1.06 13.21
C GLY A 78 -1.81 -2.06 13.28
N ARG A 79 -3.06 -1.58 13.30
CA ARG A 79 -4.28 -2.38 13.11
C ARG A 79 -4.96 -2.15 11.76
N LEU A 80 -4.46 -1.20 10.97
CA LEU A 80 -5.04 -0.83 9.69
C LEU A 80 -4.21 -1.41 8.55
N TRP A 81 -2.92 -1.06 8.49
CA TRP A 81 -2.04 -1.40 7.38
C TRP A 81 -0.69 -1.89 7.86
N ASP A 82 -0.02 -2.71 7.03
CA ASP A 82 1.30 -3.26 7.33
C ASP A 82 2.36 -3.07 6.23
N GLY A 83 1.98 -2.68 5.01
CA GLY A 83 2.95 -2.35 3.97
C GLY A 83 2.36 -1.56 2.81
N LEU A 84 3.22 -0.83 2.08
CA LEU A 84 2.91 -0.18 0.81
C LEU A 84 3.69 -0.89 -0.29
N GLU A 85 3.02 -1.24 -1.37
CA GLU A 85 3.61 -1.84 -2.56
C GLU A 85 3.44 -0.91 -3.77
N ALA A 86 4.41 -0.90 -4.67
CA ALA A 86 4.32 -0.25 -5.99
C ALA A 86 4.72 -1.25 -7.07
N PHE A 87 3.88 -1.44 -8.08
CA PHE A 87 4.12 -2.38 -9.19
C PHE A 87 3.48 -1.86 -10.50
N ALA A 88 3.85 -2.42 -11.65
CA ALA A 88 3.25 -2.03 -12.93
C ALA A 88 1.78 -2.45 -13.01
N ALA A 89 0.89 -1.52 -13.36
CA ALA A 89 -0.56 -1.75 -13.30
C ALA A 89 -1.10 -2.70 -14.39
N HIS A 90 -0.42 -2.83 -15.53
CA HIS A 90 -0.93 -3.56 -16.69
C HIS A 90 -0.03 -4.74 -17.09
N GLY A 91 0.75 -5.26 -16.14
CA GLY A 91 1.61 -6.42 -16.34
C GLY A 91 2.86 -6.11 -17.16
N GLU A 92 3.23 -4.84 -17.31
CA GLU A 92 4.51 -4.47 -17.87
C GLU A 92 5.65 -5.03 -17.02
N GLU A 93 6.61 -5.68 -17.68
CA GLU A 93 7.81 -6.17 -17.02
C GLU A 93 8.74 -4.97 -16.77
N LEU A 94 8.84 -4.57 -15.51
CA LEU A 94 9.74 -3.51 -15.07
C LEU A 94 10.92 -4.11 -14.32
N GLU A 95 12.11 -3.67 -14.71
CA GLU A 95 13.32 -3.96 -13.95
C GLU A 95 13.21 -3.35 -12.53
N PRO A 96 13.60 -4.10 -11.47
CA PRO A 96 13.44 -3.62 -10.09
C PRO A 96 14.14 -2.29 -9.80
N ALA A 97 15.33 -2.06 -10.37
CA ALA A 97 16.12 -0.85 -10.08
C ALA A 97 15.49 0.44 -10.66
N PRO A 98 15.08 0.50 -11.94
CA PRO A 98 14.28 1.61 -12.46
C PRO A 98 12.98 1.85 -11.68
N LEU A 99 12.27 0.79 -11.31
CA LEU A 99 11.06 0.89 -10.49
C LEU A 99 11.35 1.50 -9.12
N ALA A 100 12.40 1.05 -8.43
CA ALA A 100 12.84 1.60 -7.15
C ALA A 100 13.12 3.11 -7.24
N ALA A 101 13.83 3.52 -8.30
CA ALA A 101 14.17 4.92 -8.52
C ALA A 101 12.94 5.77 -8.83
N ALA A 102 12.00 5.24 -9.61
CA ALA A 102 10.72 5.89 -9.90
C ALA A 102 9.86 6.06 -8.64
N ALA A 103 9.68 4.97 -7.88
CA ALA A 103 8.95 4.99 -6.62
C ALA A 103 9.56 5.98 -5.60
N THR A 104 10.89 6.02 -5.51
CA THR A 104 11.61 6.97 -4.64
C THR A 104 11.33 8.42 -5.03
N ARG A 105 11.33 8.74 -6.34
CA ARG A 105 11.00 10.11 -6.79
C ARG A 105 9.55 10.47 -6.50
N ALA A 106 8.63 9.55 -6.79
CA ALA A 106 7.20 9.74 -6.59
C ALA A 106 6.88 10.01 -5.12
N LEU A 107 7.29 9.12 -4.22
CA LEU A 107 6.94 9.18 -2.80
C LEU A 107 7.90 10.04 -1.97
N GLY A 108 9.12 10.29 -2.45
CA GLY A 108 10.17 10.96 -1.69
C GLY A 108 10.85 10.05 -0.66
N ARG A 109 10.59 8.75 -0.72
CA ARG A 109 11.13 7.72 0.19
C ARG A 109 11.51 6.48 -0.61
N ALA A 110 12.68 5.91 -0.30
CA ALA A 110 13.11 4.67 -0.92
C ALA A 110 12.26 3.48 -0.44
N PRO A 111 11.97 2.48 -1.31
CA PRO A 111 11.36 1.23 -0.88
C PRO A 111 12.25 0.48 0.12
N ASP A 112 11.65 -0.22 1.08
CA ASP A 112 12.38 -1.08 2.01
C ASP A 112 12.96 -2.32 1.31
N ALA A 113 12.32 -2.79 0.24
CA ALA A 113 12.78 -3.85 -0.62
C ALA A 113 12.26 -3.68 -2.05
N THR A 114 12.97 -4.25 -3.03
CA THR A 114 12.58 -4.25 -4.44
C THR A 114 13.02 -5.54 -5.12
N GLY A 115 12.15 -6.13 -5.92
CA GLY A 115 12.45 -7.33 -6.70
C GLY A 115 11.21 -7.87 -7.38
N LEU A 116 11.31 -9.10 -7.87
CA LEU A 116 10.20 -9.80 -8.52
C LEU A 116 9.51 -10.71 -7.49
N VAL A 117 8.19 -10.76 -7.54
CA VAL A 117 7.34 -11.55 -6.65
C VAL A 117 6.23 -12.23 -7.45
N ASP A 118 5.72 -13.33 -6.93
CA ASP A 118 4.56 -14.05 -7.45
C ASP A 118 3.27 -13.51 -6.79
N HIS A 119 2.68 -12.48 -7.39
CA HIS A 119 1.42 -11.88 -6.94
C HIS A 119 0.26 -12.88 -6.93
N GLU A 120 0.22 -13.79 -7.92
CA GLU A 120 -0.86 -14.78 -8.04
C GLU A 120 -0.79 -15.77 -6.87
N GLY A 121 0.38 -16.34 -6.62
CA GLY A 121 0.60 -17.26 -5.49
C GLY A 121 0.31 -16.61 -4.13
N ILE A 122 0.69 -15.35 -3.94
CA ILE A 122 0.40 -14.59 -2.71
C ILE A 122 -1.10 -14.36 -2.56
N ALA A 123 -1.78 -13.91 -3.62
CA ALA A 123 -3.22 -13.68 -3.61
C ALA A 123 -4.00 -14.96 -3.29
N GLU A 124 -3.66 -16.07 -3.95
CA GLU A 124 -4.27 -17.37 -3.66
C GLU A 124 -4.07 -17.81 -2.21
N ALA A 125 -2.86 -17.64 -1.67
CA ALA A 125 -2.55 -18.00 -0.29
C ALA A 125 -3.38 -17.16 0.70
N TRP A 126 -3.50 -15.87 0.43
CA TRP A 126 -4.30 -14.93 1.23
C TRP A 126 -5.78 -15.29 1.21
N GLU A 127 -6.34 -15.62 0.04
CA GLU A 127 -7.73 -16.04 -0.13
C GLU A 127 -8.02 -17.36 0.59
N LYS A 128 -7.14 -18.37 0.43
CA LYS A 128 -7.26 -19.69 1.07
C LYS A 128 -7.41 -19.60 2.59
N VAL A 129 -6.77 -18.61 3.23
CA VAL A 129 -6.85 -18.41 4.68
C VAL A 129 -7.81 -17.29 5.10
N ARG A 130 -8.56 -16.71 4.16
CA ARG A 130 -9.52 -15.61 4.35
C ARG A 130 -8.87 -14.36 4.95
N GLY A 131 -7.73 -13.97 4.37
CA GLY A 131 -7.00 -12.77 4.74
C GLY A 131 -6.35 -12.78 6.12
N ARG A 132 -6.16 -13.97 6.72
CA ARG A 132 -5.48 -14.15 8.02
C ARG A 132 -3.94 -14.17 7.92
N ILE A 133 -3.38 -13.87 6.75
CA ILE A 133 -1.95 -13.64 6.55
C ILE A 133 -1.74 -12.23 6.00
N SER A 134 -0.55 -11.68 6.26
CA SER A 134 -0.13 -10.37 5.74
C SER A 134 0.39 -10.53 4.31
N ILE A 135 -0.13 -9.70 3.39
CA ILE A 135 0.40 -9.64 2.01
C ILE A 135 1.80 -9.03 2.03
N ALA A 136 2.00 -7.94 2.78
CA ALA A 136 3.32 -7.31 2.92
C ALA A 136 4.39 -8.28 3.42
N ALA A 137 4.09 -9.09 4.44
CA ALA A 137 5.03 -10.09 4.94
C ALA A 137 5.32 -11.20 3.90
N ALA A 138 4.32 -11.59 3.10
CA ALA A 138 4.51 -12.57 2.04
C ALA A 138 5.37 -12.03 0.89
N LEU A 139 5.21 -10.74 0.55
CA LEU A 139 6.06 -10.04 -0.42
C LEU A 139 7.51 -10.02 0.07
N PHE A 140 7.76 -9.55 1.30
CA PHE A 140 9.11 -9.52 1.86
C PHE A 140 9.76 -10.91 1.93
N ALA A 141 9.00 -11.95 2.28
CA ALA A 141 9.51 -13.32 2.30
C ALA A 141 9.98 -13.83 0.92
N GLN A 142 9.43 -13.33 -0.18
CA GLN A 142 9.91 -13.67 -1.53
C GLN A 142 11.10 -12.81 -1.98
N LEU A 143 11.31 -11.67 -1.34
CA LEU A 143 12.41 -10.75 -1.61
C LEU A 143 13.66 -11.03 -0.75
N ASP A 144 13.63 -12.10 0.05
CA ASP A 144 14.70 -12.52 0.97
C ASP A 144 15.12 -11.43 1.98
N VAL A 145 14.14 -10.69 2.52
CA VAL A 145 14.34 -9.62 3.52
C VAL A 145 13.49 -9.77 4.78
#